data_AF-A0A6A6WYQ3-F1
#
_entry.id   AF-A0A6A6WYQ3-F1
#
_cell.length_a   1.000
_cell.length_b   1.000
_cell.length_c   1.000
_cell.angle_alpha   90.00
_cell.angle_beta   90.00
_cell.angle_gamma   90.00
#
_symmetry.space_group_name_H-M   'P 1'
#
loop_
_entity.id
_entity.type
_entity.pdbx_description
1 polymer ?
#
loop_
_entity_poly.entity_id
_entity_poly.type
_entity_poly.pdbx_seq_one_letter_code
_entity_poly.pdbx_strand_id
1 'polypeptide(L)'
;ATATWWNSSIGNQQIFLSSVSVLHGSATIRRGIPVVFPNFGTAPKNHSTSNIPSHGFTRNNTWDFVGSKEQEEGSSVLLTF
;
A
#
# COMPACT_ATOMS: atom_id res chain seq x y z
N ALA A 1 -3.65 2.71 -1.72
CA ALA A 1 -2.83 2.01 -2.73
C ALA A 1 -2.00 0.92 -2.05
N THR A 2 -2.36 -0.35 -2.21
CA THR A 2 -1.58 -1.48 -1.68
C THR A 2 -1.54 -2.58 -2.72
N ALA A 3 -0.34 -2.92 -3.20
CA ALA A 3 -0.19 -4.05 -4.10
C ALA A 3 -0.34 -5.34 -3.28
N THR A 4 -1.35 -6.15 -3.61
CA THR A 4 -1.67 -7.39 -2.89
C THR A 4 -1.30 -8.64 -3.67
N TRP A 5 -0.99 -8.51 -4.96
CA TRP A 5 -0.73 -9.63 -5.84
C TRP A 5 0.21 -9.25 -6.99
N TRP A 6 1.15 -10.13 -7.31
CA TRP A 6 1.95 -10.06 -8.52
C TRP A 6 2.41 -11.48 -8.90
N ASN A 7 2.16 -11.86 -10.15
CA ASN A 7 2.69 -13.09 -10.75
C ASN A 7 3.87 -12.73 -11.64
N SER A 8 4.99 -13.41 -11.47
CA SER A 8 6.11 -13.30 -12.41
C SER A 8 5.78 -14.00 -13.73
N SER A 9 6.59 -13.74 -14.76
CA SER A 9 6.46 -14.38 -16.09
C SER A 9 6.52 -15.92 -16.05
N ILE A 10 7.10 -16.48 -14.98
CA ILE A 10 7.20 -17.93 -14.74
C ILE A 10 6.03 -18.48 -13.89
N GLY A 11 4.98 -17.69 -13.65
CA GLY A 11 3.73 -18.14 -13.02
C GLY A 11 3.74 -18.19 -11.48
N ASN A 12 4.82 -17.76 -10.83
CA ASN A 12 4.93 -17.81 -9.38
C ASN A 12 4.42 -16.52 -8.73
N GLN A 13 3.58 -16.68 -7.70
CA GLN A 13 3.10 -15.59 -6.85
C GLN A 13 4.26 -15.04 -6.01
N GLN A 14 4.52 -13.73 -6.10
CA GLN A 14 5.69 -13.09 -5.48
C GLN A 14 5.36 -12.32 -4.20
N ILE A 15 4.09 -11.96 -4.00
CA ILE A 15 3.67 -11.09 -2.91
C ILE A 15 2.81 -11.87 -1.93
N PHE A 16 3.36 -12.27 -0.79
CA PHE A 16 2.55 -12.92 0.24
C PHE A 16 1.40 -12.02 0.69
N LEU A 17 0.18 -12.56 0.70
CA LEU A 17 -1.03 -11.93 1.22
C LEU A 17 -1.62 -12.86 2.28
N SER A 18 -1.94 -12.32 3.45
CA SER A 18 -2.58 -13.14 4.50
C SER A 18 -4.00 -13.51 4.08
N SER A 19 -4.41 -14.77 4.31
CA SER A 19 -5.78 -15.27 4.02
C SER A 19 -6.88 -14.58 4.84
N VAL A 20 -6.52 -13.93 5.95
CA VAL A 20 -7.46 -13.16 6.79
C VAL A 20 -7.38 -11.64 6.54
N SER A 21 -6.72 -11.22 5.45
CA SER A 21 -6.63 -9.81 5.08
C SER A 21 -7.99 -9.27 4.68
N VAL A 22 -8.34 -8.12 5.22
CA VAL A 22 -9.54 -7.40 4.81
C VAL A 22 -9.22 -6.51 3.62
N LEU A 23 -9.93 -6.71 2.50
CA LEU A 23 -9.69 -5.98 1.23
C LEU A 23 -10.74 -4.90 0.93
N HIS A 24 -11.75 -4.74 1.78
CA HIS A 24 -12.84 -3.77 1.59
C HIS A 24 -12.66 -2.46 2.39
N GLY A 25 -11.46 -2.21 2.92
CA GLY A 25 -11.08 -0.94 3.54
C GLY A 25 -11.48 -0.73 5.00
N SER A 26 -12.11 -1.70 5.68
CA SER A 26 -12.45 -1.56 7.12
C SER A 26 -11.26 -1.72 8.07
N ALA A 27 -10.13 -2.24 7.57
CA ALA A 27 -8.87 -2.36 8.29
C ALA A 27 -7.69 -2.29 7.32
N THR A 28 -6.47 -2.07 7.84
CA THR A 28 -5.26 -2.14 7.03
C THR A 28 -5.03 -3.55 6.50
N ILE A 29 -4.62 -3.63 5.23
CA ILE A 29 -4.29 -4.90 4.58
C ILE A 29 -3.06 -5.50 5.27
N ARG A 30 -3.15 -6.79 5.61
CA ARG A 30 -2.07 -7.53 6.27
C ARG A 30 -1.21 -8.21 5.21
N ARG A 31 0.06 -7.81 5.13
CA ARG A 31 1.00 -8.19 4.05
C ARG A 31 0.65 -7.47 2.74
N GLY A 32 1.19 -7.91 1.60
CA GLY A 32 1.25 -7.06 0.40
C GLY A 32 2.37 -6.03 0.49
N ILE A 33 2.24 -4.94 -0.27
CA ILE A 33 3.15 -3.79 -0.28
C ILE A 33 2.37 -2.55 0.20
N PRO A 34 2.21 -2.36 1.52
CA PRO A 34 1.57 -1.16 2.06
C PRO A 34 2.50 0.05 1.96
N VAL A 35 1.95 1.21 1.58
CA VAL A 35 2.68 2.48 1.59
C VAL A 35 2.71 3.02 3.02
N VAL A 36 3.91 3.35 3.52
CA VAL A 36 4.13 3.89 4.87
C VAL A 36 4.58 5.34 4.75
N PHE A 37 3.71 6.26 5.15
CA PHE A 37 3.98 7.70 5.10
C PHE A 37 3.03 8.45 6.06
N PRO A 38 3.47 9.53 6.74
CA PRO A 38 4.80 10.16 6.67
C PRO A 38 5.86 9.56 7.61
N ASN A 39 5.47 8.71 8.56
CA ASN A 39 6.38 8.14 9.55
C ASN A 39 6.47 6.61 9.44
N PHE A 40 7.65 6.07 9.67
CA PHE A 40 7.86 4.65 9.86
C PHE A 40 7.79 4.30 11.35
N GLY A 41 7.01 3.27 11.70
CA GLY A 41 6.79 2.87 13.10
C GLY A 41 6.05 3.94 13.90
N THR A 42 6.13 3.85 15.23
CA THR A 42 5.58 4.85 16.14
C THR A 42 6.50 6.08 16.16
N ALA A 43 5.93 7.26 15.95
CA ALA A 43 6.70 8.50 16.00
C ALA A 43 7.20 8.82 17.43
N PRO A 44 8.35 9.49 17.59
CA PRO A 44 8.80 10.01 18.88
C PRO A 44 7.79 11.02 19.45
N LYS A 45 7.67 11.13 20.78
CA LYS A 45 6.66 11.98 21.46
C LYS A 45 6.72 13.48 21.10
N ASN A 46 7.86 13.98 20.64
CA ASN A 46 8.08 15.39 20.33
C ASN A 46 8.37 15.65 18.84
N HIS A 47 7.78 14.85 17.94
CA HIS A 47 7.89 15.03 16.50
C HIS A 47 6.60 15.61 15.91
N SER A 48 6.65 16.20 14.71
CA SER A 48 5.45 16.70 14.02
C SER A 48 4.40 15.62 13.75
N THR A 49 4.82 14.35 13.72
CA THR A 49 3.96 13.18 13.48
C THR A 49 3.60 12.42 14.76
N SER A 50 3.85 12.97 15.96
CA SER A 50 3.58 12.29 17.25
C SER A 50 2.14 11.81 17.41
N ASN A 51 1.19 12.52 16.80
CA ASN A 51 -0.25 12.24 16.96
C ASN A 51 -0.79 11.29 15.88
N ILE A 52 0.05 10.81 14.96
CA ILE A 52 -0.36 9.93 13.87
C ILE A 52 -0.11 8.48 14.28
N PRO A 53 -0.97 7.51 13.87
CA PRO A 53 -0.75 6.10 14.13
C PRO A 53 0.61 5.57 13.66
N SER A 54 0.99 4.41 14.18
CA SER A 54 2.19 3.71 13.74
C SER A 54 2.12 3.42 12.23
N HIS A 55 3.22 3.74 11.54
CA HIS A 55 3.37 3.69 10.08
C HIS A 55 2.51 4.69 9.30
N GLY A 56 2.20 5.82 9.91
CA GLY A 56 1.50 6.92 9.25
C GLY A 56 0.04 6.62 8.99
N PHE A 57 -0.50 7.21 7.92
CA PHE A 57 -1.94 7.14 7.60
C PHE A 57 -2.24 6.70 6.16
N THR A 58 -1.25 6.69 5.26
CA THR A 58 -1.53 6.47 3.83
C THR A 58 -2.05 5.07 3.49
N ARG A 59 -1.63 4.05 4.24
CA ARG A 59 -2.19 2.67 4.15
C ARG A 59 -3.60 2.52 4.71
N ASN A 60 -4.12 3.53 5.40
CA ASN A 60 -5.45 3.57 5.99
C ASN A 60 -6.45 4.34 5.12
N ASN A 61 -5.99 5.06 4.11
CA ASN A 61 -6.83 5.87 3.25
C ASN A 61 -7.11 5.17 1.92
N THR A 62 -8.29 5.47 1.35
CA THR A 62 -8.59 5.20 -0.06
C THR A 62 -7.75 6.14 -0.92
N TRP A 63 -7.19 5.62 -2.01
CA TRP A 63 -6.45 6.42 -2.98
C TRP A 63 -7.28 6.53 -4.24
N ASP A 64 -7.28 7.70 -4.84
CA ASP A 64 -7.97 7.96 -6.10
C ASP A 64 -7.12 7.49 -7.27
N PHE A 65 -7.76 6.83 -8.22
CA PHE A 65 -7.15 6.47 -9.49
C PHE A 65 -7.14 7.69 -10.41
N VAL A 66 -5.94 8.07 -10.86
CA VAL A 66 -5.75 9.23 -11.74
C VAL A 66 -5.66 8.78 -13.20
N GLY A 67 -5.00 7.66 -13.46
CA GLY A 67 -4.85 7.14 -14.82
C GLY A 67 -3.87 5.97 -14.92
N SER A 68 -3.79 5.38 -16.11
CA SER A 68 -2.84 4.33 -16.45
C SER A 68 -2.25 4.54 -17.83
N LYS A 69 -1.06 4.00 -18.05
CA LYS A 69 -0.39 3.96 -19.35
C LYS A 69 0.15 2.56 -19.59
N GLU A 70 -0.20 1.98 -20.73
CA GLU A 70 0.34 0.71 -21.21
C GLU A 70 1.40 0.95 -22.27
N GLN A 71 2.50 0.20 -22.22
CA GLN A 71 3.64 0.25 -23.14
C GLN A 71 4.14 -1.18 -23.39
N GLU A 72 4.89 -1.38 -24.47
CA GLU A 72 5.40 -2.71 -24.86
C GLU A 72 6.20 -3.40 -23.73
N GLU A 73 6.97 -2.62 -22.96
CA GLU A 73 7.81 -3.12 -21.87
C GLU A 73 7.14 -3.10 -20.48
N GLY A 74 5.87 -2.67 -20.39
CA GLY A 74 5.15 -2.68 -19.13
C GLY A 74 4.04 -1.63 -19.01
N SER A 75 3.27 -1.76 -17.93
CA SER A 75 2.16 -0.86 -17.61
C SER A 75 2.47 -0.04 -16.36
N SER A 76 1.94 1.18 -16.30
CA SER A 76 2.04 2.06 -15.13
C SER A 76 0.66 2.57 -14.73
N VAL A 77 0.48 2.79 -13.43
CA VAL A 77 -0.75 3.32 -12.83
C VAL A 77 -0.38 4.47 -11.92
N LEU A 78 -1.13 5.58 -12.01
CA LEU A 78 -0.99 6.74 -11.15
C LEU A 78 -2.16 6.79 -10.16
N LEU A 79 -1.82 6.87 -8.87
CA LEU A 79 -2.74 6.97 -7.75
C LEU A 79 -2.41 8.21 -6.92
N THR A 80 -3.41 8.83 -6.31
CA THR A 80 -3.25 10.01 -5.42
C THR A 80 -4.08 9.84 -4.13
N PHE A 81 -3.77 10.59 -3.07
CA PHE A 81 -4.41 10.52 -1.75
C PHE A 81 -4.32 11.85 -1.00
#